data_AF-A0A024TIK7-F1
#
_entry.id   AF-A0A024TIK7-F1
#
_cell.length_a   1.000
_cell.length_b   1.000
_cell.length_c   1.000
_cell.angle_alpha   90.00
_cell.angle_beta   90.00
_cell.angle_gamma   90.00
#
_symmetry.space_group_name_H-M   'P 1'
#
loop_
_entity.id
_entity.type
_entity.pdbx_description
1 polymer ?
#
loop_
_entity_poly.entity_id
_entity_poly.type
_entity_poly.pdbx_seq_one_letter_code
_entity_poly.pdbx_strand_id
1 'polypeptide(L)'
;MALVFPAELLGSKLLWWTWHDTDPTVEDRFLNVPYSILASHAYSAASFHLCLEFLRSRMTIGFEFQEANAVTEYGVMAGAICLALPVSMLAYGLTFQLFIDLLHVSSHIVLTGLVVLSTLWVWASDRRGGDSEKNVVLWQYDGEWHHSWYDHALVQASMVYLGLMPLLLVVVNPSHLVSLGYHQLLGNCSHTTTYSTLFGTPQTKFTYLCVLHFDEAFSFCGAPRSQLHVNDPWYKICGVEYAYNAFPNYLIVCAVATVTVVLVLREIFSLNRPAWVRRLPSAIATEHVKVES
;
A
#
# COMPACT_ATOMS: atom_id res chain seq x y z
N MET A 1 -1.54 0.66 3.34
CA MET A 1 -0.81 -0.35 4.14
C MET A 1 -1.71 -1.47 4.64
N ALA A 2 -2.71 -1.20 5.50
CA ALA A 2 -3.50 -2.26 6.16
C ALA A 2 -4.24 -3.22 5.20
N LEU A 3 -4.81 -2.70 4.11
CA LEU A 3 -5.44 -3.53 3.07
C LEU A 3 -4.43 -4.34 2.24
N VAL A 4 -3.21 -3.84 2.03
CA VAL A 4 -2.22 -4.49 1.15
C VAL A 4 -1.40 -5.55 1.90
N PHE A 5 -1.26 -5.39 3.22
CA PHE A 5 -0.42 -6.26 4.05
C PHE A 5 -0.74 -7.76 3.94
N PRO A 6 -2.02 -8.21 3.96
CA PRO A 6 -2.33 -9.63 3.74
C PRO A 6 -1.83 -10.17 2.39
N ALA A 7 -1.93 -9.39 1.31
CA ALA A 7 -1.40 -9.81 0.01
C ALA A 7 0.13 -9.82 -0.02
N GLU A 8 0.82 -8.91 0.67
CA GLU A 8 2.29 -8.96 0.81
C GLU A 8 2.76 -10.20 1.58
N LEU A 9 2.06 -10.53 2.65
CA LEU A 9 2.32 -11.70 3.47
C LEU A 9 2.16 -13.00 2.67
N LEU A 10 1.07 -13.11 1.90
CA LEU A 10 0.83 -14.27 1.07
C LEU A 10 1.70 -14.28 -0.19
N GLY A 11 1.86 -13.14 -0.86
CA GLY A 11 2.55 -13.03 -2.13
C GLY A 11 4.01 -13.42 -2.05
N SER A 12 4.70 -13.01 -0.98
CA SER A 12 6.08 -13.42 -0.70
C SER A 12 6.21 -14.93 -0.44
N LYS A 13 5.20 -15.57 0.17
CA LYS A 13 5.23 -17.00 0.49
C LYS A 13 4.69 -17.90 -0.63
N LEU A 14 3.74 -17.41 -1.41
CA LEU A 14 3.06 -18.10 -2.51
C LEU A 14 3.65 -17.76 -3.88
N LEU A 15 4.83 -17.12 -3.92
CA LEU A 15 5.58 -16.79 -5.14
C LEU A 15 4.81 -15.89 -6.12
N TRP A 16 3.96 -14.99 -5.63
CA TRP A 16 3.35 -13.97 -6.50
C TRP A 16 4.37 -12.91 -6.89
N TRP A 17 5.32 -12.66 -6.00
CA TRP A 17 6.51 -11.84 -6.24
C TRP A 17 7.66 -12.34 -5.38
N THR A 18 8.88 -12.00 -5.81
CA THR A 18 10.12 -12.32 -5.12
C THR A 18 10.90 -11.04 -4.90
N TRP A 19 11.67 -10.99 -3.81
CA TRP A 19 12.55 -9.87 -3.51
C TRP A 19 13.99 -10.21 -3.86
N HIS A 20 14.82 -9.17 -3.90
CA HIS A 20 16.25 -9.33 -4.06
C HIS A 20 16.87 -9.59 -2.68
N ASP A 21 17.54 -10.73 -2.48
CA ASP A 21 17.92 -11.17 -1.13
C ASP A 21 18.98 -10.26 -0.47
N THR A 22 19.96 -9.79 -1.24
CA THR A 22 21.05 -8.96 -0.72
C THR A 22 20.84 -7.45 -0.91
N ASP A 23 19.63 -7.01 -1.26
CA ASP A 23 19.40 -5.57 -1.38
C ASP A 23 19.13 -5.00 0.03
N PRO A 24 19.99 -4.09 0.55
CA PRO A 24 19.86 -3.57 1.92
C PRO A 24 18.50 -2.93 2.19
N THR A 25 17.82 -2.44 1.15
CA THR A 25 16.50 -1.83 1.29
C THR A 25 15.43 -2.86 1.69
N VAL A 26 15.58 -4.13 1.31
CA VAL A 26 14.59 -5.20 1.55
C VAL A 26 15.11 -6.35 2.41
N GLU A 27 16.27 -6.17 3.03
CA GLU A 27 16.92 -7.14 3.93
C GLU A 27 16.07 -7.37 5.19
N ASP A 28 15.65 -6.27 5.86
CA ASP A 28 14.83 -6.38 7.06
C ASP A 28 13.38 -6.75 6.71
N ARG A 29 12.96 -7.94 7.16
CA ARG A 29 11.65 -8.53 6.83
C ARG A 29 10.86 -8.97 8.06
N PHE A 30 9.54 -8.85 7.97
CA PHE A 30 8.58 -9.49 8.86
C PHE A 30 7.86 -10.61 8.10
N LEU A 31 8.09 -11.87 8.47
CA LEU A 31 7.49 -13.03 7.77
C LEU A 31 7.70 -12.98 6.24
N ASN A 32 8.93 -12.69 5.79
CA ASN A 32 9.33 -12.48 4.39
C ASN A 32 8.77 -11.23 3.69
N VAL A 33 8.05 -10.37 4.42
CA VAL A 33 7.59 -9.08 3.92
C VAL A 33 8.59 -7.98 4.31
N PRO A 34 9.23 -7.30 3.35
CA PRO A 34 10.16 -6.22 3.66
C PRO A 34 9.43 -5.01 4.27
N TYR A 35 9.98 -4.43 5.34
CA TYR A 35 9.36 -3.26 5.98
C TYR A 35 9.35 -2.03 5.05
N SER A 36 10.37 -1.89 4.20
CA SER A 36 10.49 -0.84 3.19
C SER A 36 9.35 -0.85 2.17
N ILE A 37 8.86 -2.03 1.78
CA ILE A 37 7.74 -2.18 0.85
C ILE A 37 6.43 -1.77 1.51
N LEU A 38 6.23 -2.12 2.79
CA LEU A 38 5.05 -1.67 3.53
C LEU A 38 5.04 -0.14 3.70
N ALA A 39 6.21 0.45 3.97
CA ALA A 39 6.38 1.88 4.02
C ALA A 39 6.11 2.53 2.65
N SER A 40 6.69 2.01 1.57
CA SER A 40 6.53 2.57 0.22
C SER A 40 5.06 2.58 -0.23
N HIS A 41 4.30 1.53 0.07
CA HIS A 41 2.84 1.49 -0.15
C HIS A 41 2.10 2.58 0.64
N ALA A 42 2.50 2.82 1.89
CA ALA A 42 1.89 3.88 2.71
C ALA A 42 2.17 5.27 2.13
N TYR A 43 3.41 5.58 1.75
CA TYR A 43 3.77 6.86 1.14
C TYR A 43 3.11 7.02 -0.24
N SER A 44 3.06 5.98 -1.05
CA SER A 44 2.43 6.03 -2.38
C SER A 44 0.94 6.38 -2.27
N ALA A 45 0.21 5.72 -1.36
CA ALA A 45 -1.20 6.01 -1.11
C ALA A 45 -1.41 7.42 -0.54
N ALA A 46 -0.60 7.84 0.44
CA ALA A 46 -0.69 9.17 1.04
C ALA A 46 -0.37 10.28 0.03
N SER A 47 0.68 10.12 -0.78
CA SER A 47 1.06 11.07 -1.83
C SER A 47 -0.01 11.19 -2.89
N PHE A 48 -0.58 10.08 -3.35
CA PHE A 48 -1.70 10.12 -4.29
C PHE A 48 -2.89 10.90 -3.72
N HIS A 49 -3.30 10.59 -2.49
CA HIS A 49 -4.41 11.29 -1.85
C HIS A 49 -4.14 12.79 -1.69
N LEU A 50 -2.95 13.17 -1.20
CA LEU A 50 -2.57 14.58 -1.04
C LEU A 50 -2.52 15.33 -2.38
N CYS A 51 -1.96 14.71 -3.42
CA CYS A 51 -1.92 15.31 -4.75
C CYS A 51 -3.32 15.46 -5.35
N LEU A 52 -4.19 14.45 -5.18
CA LEU A 52 -5.56 14.49 -5.64
C LEU A 52 -6.34 15.61 -4.94
N GLU A 53 -6.30 15.68 -3.62
CA GLU A 53 -6.97 16.74 -2.85
C GLU A 53 -6.42 18.13 -3.19
N PHE A 54 -5.10 18.25 -3.35
CA PHE A 54 -4.48 19.51 -3.75
C PHE A 54 -4.99 19.97 -5.12
N LEU A 55 -4.96 19.11 -6.14
CA LEU A 55 -5.41 19.45 -7.48
C LEU A 55 -6.92 19.72 -7.52
N ARG A 56 -7.73 18.89 -6.85
CA ARG A 56 -9.18 19.10 -6.72
C ARG A 56 -9.50 20.46 -6.09
N SER A 57 -8.81 20.81 -5.00
CA SER A 57 -9.03 22.10 -4.31
C SER A 57 -8.73 23.33 -5.16
N ARG A 58 -7.92 23.18 -6.22
CA ARG A 58 -7.49 24.28 -7.10
C ARG A 58 -8.22 24.31 -8.44
N MET A 59 -8.63 23.15 -8.96
CA MET A 59 -9.08 23.01 -10.35
C MET A 59 -10.54 22.59 -10.48
N THR A 60 -11.15 22.03 -9.44
CA THR A 60 -12.56 21.58 -9.47
C THR A 60 -13.40 22.35 -8.46
N ILE A 61 -14.68 22.54 -8.78
CA ILE A 61 -15.62 23.25 -7.91
C ILE A 61 -16.61 22.24 -7.33
N GLY A 62 -16.64 22.15 -6.00
CA GLY A 62 -17.52 21.22 -5.29
C GLY A 62 -16.93 19.81 -5.14
N PHE A 63 -17.75 18.89 -4.62
CA PHE A 63 -17.34 17.51 -4.31
C PHE A 63 -17.91 16.48 -5.28
N GLU A 64 -18.94 16.85 -6.03
CA GLU A 64 -19.63 15.97 -6.98
C GLU A 64 -19.02 16.07 -8.37
N PHE A 65 -19.09 14.96 -9.11
CA PHE A 65 -18.67 14.92 -10.50
C PHE A 65 -19.60 15.78 -11.36
N GLN A 66 -19.03 16.69 -12.13
CA GLN A 66 -19.73 17.57 -13.05
C GLN A 66 -19.40 17.17 -14.49
N GLU A 67 -20.39 16.63 -15.19
CA GLU A 67 -20.24 16.24 -16.61
C GLU A 67 -19.71 17.39 -17.48
N ALA A 68 -20.15 18.63 -17.21
CA ALA A 68 -19.71 19.83 -17.91
C ALA A 68 -18.19 20.09 -17.78
N ASN A 69 -17.57 19.64 -16.68
CA ASN A 69 -16.15 19.79 -16.38
C ASN A 69 -15.38 18.46 -16.46
N ALA A 70 -15.95 17.44 -17.12
CA ALA A 70 -15.38 16.09 -17.14
C ALA A 70 -13.90 16.05 -17.58
N VAL A 71 -13.52 16.84 -18.58
CA VAL A 71 -12.12 16.94 -19.03
C VAL A 71 -11.19 17.40 -17.92
N THR A 72 -11.61 18.39 -17.13
CA THR A 72 -10.85 18.90 -15.99
C THR A 72 -10.79 17.85 -14.88
N GLU A 73 -11.89 17.16 -14.59
CA GLU A 73 -11.93 16.12 -13.56
C GLU A 73 -11.03 14.92 -13.89
N TYR A 74 -11.06 14.43 -15.13
CA TYR A 74 -10.13 13.40 -15.60
C TYR A 74 -8.69 13.91 -15.63
N GLY A 75 -8.48 15.18 -16.02
CA GLY A 75 -7.17 15.83 -16.00
C GLY A 75 -6.58 15.92 -14.59
N VAL A 76 -7.42 16.19 -13.57
CA VAL A 76 -7.01 16.20 -12.16
C VAL A 76 -6.59 14.81 -11.69
N MET A 77 -7.34 13.76 -12.05
CA MET A 77 -6.97 12.39 -11.74
C MET A 77 -5.63 12.01 -12.37
N ALA A 78 -5.46 12.27 -13.68
CA ALA A 78 -4.22 11.99 -14.39
C ALA A 78 -3.04 12.80 -13.80
N GLY A 79 -3.25 14.07 -13.50
CA GLY A 79 -2.27 14.93 -12.84
C GLY A 79 -1.87 14.41 -11.46
N ALA A 80 -2.83 13.93 -10.67
CA ALA A 80 -2.56 13.37 -9.35
C ALA A 80 -1.70 12.11 -9.44
N ILE A 81 -1.98 11.21 -10.41
CA ILE A 81 -1.17 10.01 -10.65
C ILE A 81 0.27 10.40 -11.02
N CYS A 82 0.43 11.35 -11.95
CA CYS A 82 1.76 11.81 -12.39
C CYS A 82 2.56 12.47 -11.26
N LEU A 83 1.92 13.26 -10.39
CA LEU A 83 2.57 13.94 -9.26
C LEU A 83 2.79 13.02 -8.06
N ALA A 84 1.97 11.99 -7.88
CA ALA A 84 2.08 11.08 -6.74
C ALA A 84 3.43 10.36 -6.70
N LEU A 85 3.95 9.94 -7.85
CA LEU A 85 5.23 9.23 -7.94
C LEU A 85 6.40 10.07 -7.38
N PRO A 86 6.74 11.26 -7.90
CA PRO A 86 7.84 12.05 -7.37
C PRO A 86 7.61 12.48 -5.92
N VAL A 87 6.37 12.80 -5.52
CA VAL A 87 6.05 13.16 -4.13
C VAL A 87 6.25 11.97 -3.19
N SER A 88 5.87 10.76 -3.62
CA SER A 88 6.07 9.54 -2.82
C SER A 88 7.54 9.19 -2.66
N MET A 89 8.33 9.30 -3.73
CA MET A 89 9.78 9.08 -3.69
C MET A 89 10.47 10.05 -2.74
N LEU A 90 10.10 11.34 -2.83
CA LEU A 90 10.65 12.37 -1.94
C LEU A 90 10.24 12.13 -0.49
N ALA A 91 8.97 11.82 -0.22
CA ALA A 91 8.48 11.56 1.13
C ALA A 91 9.13 10.31 1.73
N TYR A 92 9.19 9.21 0.98
CA TYR A 92 9.85 7.97 1.38
C TYR A 92 11.34 8.20 1.65
N GLY A 93 12.02 8.94 0.78
CA GLY A 93 13.40 9.35 1.00
C GLY A 93 13.55 10.10 2.33
N LEU A 94 12.90 11.25 2.46
CA LEU A 94 13.05 12.16 3.60
C LEU A 94 12.69 11.57 4.96
N THR A 95 11.94 10.47 5.00
CA THR A 95 11.43 9.91 6.26
C THR A 95 11.85 8.47 6.50
N PHE A 96 11.87 7.60 5.49
CA PHE A 96 12.27 6.20 5.67
C PHE A 96 13.77 6.03 5.43
N GLN A 97 14.25 6.39 4.23
CA GLN A 97 15.68 6.26 3.89
C GLN A 97 16.56 7.14 4.76
N LEU A 98 16.17 8.39 5.04
CA LEU A 98 16.94 9.28 5.90
C LEU A 98 17.22 8.65 7.28
N PHE A 99 16.20 8.05 7.89
CA PHE A 99 16.35 7.48 9.24
C PHE A 99 17.15 6.18 9.24
N ILE A 100 16.99 5.35 8.22
CA ILE A 100 17.71 4.08 8.14
C ILE A 100 19.15 4.30 7.68
N ASP A 101 19.35 5.00 6.56
CA ASP A 101 20.65 5.11 5.91
C ASP A 101 21.57 6.11 6.61
N LEU A 102 21.03 7.24 7.09
CA LEU A 102 21.85 8.32 7.67
C LEU A 102 21.84 8.31 9.20
N LEU A 103 20.70 7.98 9.82
CA LEU A 103 20.57 7.95 11.29
C LEU A 103 20.73 6.53 11.88
N HIS A 104 20.90 5.51 11.04
CA HIS A 104 21.07 4.11 11.45
C HIS A 104 19.98 3.59 12.40
N VAL A 105 18.75 4.08 12.24
CA VAL A 105 17.59 3.60 12.98
C VAL A 105 17.08 2.32 12.32
N SER A 106 16.77 1.29 13.11
CA SER A 106 16.26 0.04 12.55
C SER A 106 14.90 0.25 11.86
N SER A 107 14.72 -0.40 10.70
CA SER A 107 13.56 -0.23 9.82
C SER A 107 12.20 -0.47 10.50
N HIS A 108 12.13 -1.48 11.39
CA HIS A 108 10.90 -1.80 12.13
C HIS A 108 10.49 -0.68 13.10
N ILE A 109 11.45 0.06 13.68
CA ILE A 109 11.18 1.21 14.56
C ILE A 109 10.59 2.35 13.73
N VAL A 110 11.18 2.64 12.56
CA VAL A 110 10.70 3.68 11.65
C VAL A 110 9.28 3.37 11.17
N LEU A 111 9.02 2.13 10.74
CA LEU A 111 7.68 1.70 10.33
C LEU A 111 6.68 1.78 11.47
N THR A 112 7.05 1.34 12.68
CA THR A 112 6.18 1.44 13.86
C THR A 112 5.85 2.90 14.18
N GLY A 113 6.83 3.79 14.10
CA GLY A 113 6.63 5.24 14.23
C GLY A 113 5.64 5.76 13.19
N LEU A 114 5.77 5.37 11.93
CA LEU A 114 4.84 5.74 10.85
C LEU A 114 3.41 5.28 11.16
N VAL A 115 3.22 4.05 11.63
CA VAL A 115 1.90 3.51 12.00
C VAL A 115 1.30 4.27 13.16
N VAL A 116 2.08 4.54 14.22
CA VAL A 116 1.63 5.28 15.40
C VAL A 116 1.24 6.70 15.01
N LEU A 117 2.08 7.41 14.26
CA LEU A 117 1.80 8.78 13.82
C LEU A 117 0.58 8.84 12.91
N SER A 118 0.43 7.89 11.98
CA SER A 118 -0.74 7.80 11.10
C SER A 118 -2.02 7.55 11.89
N THR A 119 -1.96 6.66 12.89
CA THR A 119 -3.11 6.35 13.76
C THR A 119 -3.49 7.56 14.60
N LEU A 120 -2.51 8.24 15.21
CA LEU A 120 -2.74 9.47 15.98
C LEU A 120 -3.29 10.60 15.09
N TRP A 121 -2.83 10.69 13.84
CA TRP A 121 -3.34 11.67 12.88
C TRP A 121 -4.80 11.42 12.56
N VAL A 122 -5.18 10.18 12.25
CA VAL A 122 -6.57 9.78 12.00
C VAL A 122 -7.42 10.06 13.25
N TRP A 123 -6.96 9.64 14.42
CA TRP A 123 -7.66 9.86 15.68
C TRP A 123 -7.85 11.35 16.02
N ALA A 124 -6.82 12.18 15.84
CA ALA A 124 -6.90 13.62 16.08
C ALA A 124 -7.82 14.32 15.06
N SER A 125 -7.79 13.87 13.80
CA SER A 125 -8.65 14.40 12.73
C SER A 125 -10.12 14.10 12.99
N ASP A 126 -10.42 12.88 13.43
CA ASP A 126 -11.77 12.46 13.84
C ASP A 126 -12.32 13.35 14.96
N ARG A 127 -11.54 13.58 16.02
CA ARG A 127 -11.97 14.39 17.18
C ARG A 127 -12.10 15.88 16.87
N ARG A 128 -11.31 16.41 15.94
CA ARG A 128 -11.38 17.83 15.51
C ARG A 128 -12.59 18.13 14.63
N GLY A 129 -13.26 17.11 14.07
CA GLY A 129 -14.47 17.31 13.29
C GLY A 129 -15.68 17.79 14.12
N GLY A 130 -15.63 17.74 15.45
CA GLY A 130 -16.81 17.76 16.33
C GLY A 130 -17.81 18.93 16.28
N ASP A 131 -17.56 20.06 15.61
CA ASP A 131 -18.48 21.22 15.62
C ASP A 131 -18.93 21.65 14.22
N SER A 132 -19.62 20.77 13.49
CA SER A 132 -20.43 21.19 12.33
C SER A 132 -21.89 21.26 12.72
N GLU A 133 -22.45 22.47 12.70
CA GLU A 133 -23.87 22.73 12.92
C GLU A 133 -24.75 21.84 12.05
N LYS A 134 -25.74 21.23 12.73
CA LYS A 134 -26.63 20.15 12.29
C LYS A 134 -27.67 20.56 11.21
N ASN A 135 -27.28 21.30 10.19
CA ASN A 135 -28.17 21.59 9.07
C ASN A 135 -27.60 20.96 7.80
N VAL A 136 -27.87 19.66 7.68
CA VAL A 136 -27.72 18.95 6.40
C VAL A 136 -29.13 18.62 5.95
N VAL A 137 -29.51 19.15 4.78
CA VAL A 137 -30.80 18.92 4.16
C VAL A 137 -30.97 17.42 3.95
N LEU A 138 -32.05 16.86 4.50
CA LEU A 138 -32.34 15.43 4.61
C LEU A 138 -32.39 14.70 3.24
N TRP A 139 -32.40 15.43 2.13
CA TRP A 139 -32.73 14.91 0.80
C TRP A 139 -31.62 15.08 -0.25
N GLN A 140 -30.44 15.61 0.12
CA GLN A 140 -29.40 15.97 -0.84
C GLN A 140 -28.06 15.26 -0.55
N TYR A 141 -28.11 14.08 0.07
CA TYR A 141 -26.92 13.31 0.36
C TYR A 141 -27.21 11.83 0.11
N ASP A 142 -26.46 11.26 -0.83
CA ASP A 142 -26.75 9.99 -1.51
C ASP A 142 -27.21 8.85 -0.60
N GLY A 143 -28.20 8.10 -1.11
CA GLY A 143 -28.91 6.99 -0.45
C GLY A 143 -28.06 5.78 -0.04
N GLU A 144 -26.73 5.90 0.03
CA GLU A 144 -25.82 4.81 0.36
C GLU A 144 -25.60 4.62 1.86
N TRP A 145 -25.75 5.67 2.69
CA TRP A 145 -25.45 5.59 4.14
C TRP A 145 -26.64 5.20 5.03
N HIS A 146 -27.83 5.02 4.45
CA HIS A 146 -28.99 4.47 5.16
C HIS A 146 -29.04 2.94 5.16
N HIS A 147 -28.20 2.31 4.35
CA HIS A 147 -28.04 0.86 4.34
C HIS A 147 -27.06 0.46 5.44
N SER A 148 -27.15 -0.78 5.91
CA SER A 148 -26.18 -1.31 6.87
C SER A 148 -24.76 -1.13 6.34
N TRP A 149 -23.78 -0.89 7.22
CA TRP A 149 -22.37 -0.66 6.86
C TRP A 149 -21.76 -1.71 5.90
N TYR A 150 -22.30 -2.93 5.86
CA TYR A 150 -21.85 -4.02 4.99
C TYR A 150 -22.41 -3.94 3.56
N ASP A 151 -23.35 -3.04 3.27
CA ASP A 151 -23.98 -2.91 1.95
C ASP A 151 -23.21 -2.00 0.99
N HIS A 152 -22.20 -1.27 1.50
CA HIS A 152 -21.30 -0.50 0.65
C HIS A 152 -20.46 -1.41 -0.22
N ALA A 153 -20.47 -1.18 -1.54
CA ALA A 153 -19.72 -1.99 -2.51
C ALA A 153 -18.22 -2.10 -2.18
N LEU A 154 -17.60 -1.02 -1.67
CA LEU A 154 -16.20 -1.04 -1.22
C LEU A 154 -15.98 -1.97 -0.01
N VAL A 155 -16.92 -1.98 0.94
CA VAL A 155 -16.88 -2.87 2.11
C VAL A 155 -17.07 -4.31 1.67
N GLN A 156 -18.03 -4.58 0.78
CA GLN A 156 -18.25 -5.93 0.22
C GLN A 156 -17.00 -6.45 -0.51
N ALA A 157 -16.42 -5.63 -1.39
CA ALA A 157 -15.18 -5.98 -2.10
C ALA A 157 -14.02 -6.22 -1.13
N SER A 158 -13.89 -5.38 -0.10
CA SER A 158 -12.88 -5.54 0.96
C SER A 158 -13.10 -6.82 1.77
N MET A 159 -14.34 -7.17 2.11
CA MET A 159 -14.68 -8.40 2.84
C MET A 159 -14.34 -9.65 2.03
N VAL A 160 -14.66 -9.65 0.73
CA VAL A 160 -14.29 -10.75 -0.18
C VAL A 160 -12.78 -10.89 -0.26
N TYR A 161 -12.06 -9.79 -0.49
CA TYR A 161 -10.60 -9.78 -0.56
C TYR A 161 -9.96 -10.26 0.77
N LEU A 162 -10.37 -9.68 1.90
CA LEU A 162 -9.81 -9.98 3.22
C LEU A 162 -10.19 -11.37 3.73
N GLY A 163 -11.32 -11.94 3.28
CA GLY A 163 -11.70 -13.32 3.56
C GLY A 163 -10.95 -14.32 2.68
N LEU A 164 -10.68 -13.95 1.41
CA LEU A 164 -9.92 -14.78 0.48
C LEU A 164 -8.47 -14.99 0.94
N MET A 165 -7.81 -13.97 1.50
CA MET A 165 -6.42 -14.08 1.94
C MET A 165 -6.16 -15.19 2.98
N PRO A 166 -6.81 -15.23 4.16
CA PRO A 166 -6.61 -16.31 5.12
C PRO A 166 -7.12 -17.66 4.59
N LEU A 167 -8.15 -17.68 3.73
CA LEU A 167 -8.62 -18.90 3.08
C LEU A 167 -7.52 -19.51 2.18
N LEU A 168 -6.89 -18.68 1.35
CA LEU A 168 -5.78 -19.10 0.49
C LEU A 168 -4.61 -19.64 1.32
N LEU A 169 -4.31 -19.03 2.47
CA LEU A 169 -3.26 -19.50 3.36
C LEU A 169 -3.50 -20.92 3.89
N VAL A 170 -4.76 -21.28 4.17
CA VAL A 170 -5.14 -22.61 4.68
C VAL A 170 -5.26 -23.65 3.57
N VAL A 171 -5.77 -23.25 2.40
CA VAL A 171 -6.08 -24.17 1.29
C VAL A 171 -4.86 -24.44 0.41
N VAL A 172 -4.00 -23.44 0.19
CA VAL A 172 -2.89 -23.53 -0.75
C VAL A 172 -1.61 -23.93 -0.04
N ASN A 173 -1.03 -25.06 -0.45
CA ASN A 173 0.30 -25.45 0.01
C ASN A 173 1.38 -24.75 -0.84
N PRO A 174 2.27 -23.94 -0.25
CA PRO A 174 3.34 -23.27 -0.99
C PRO A 174 4.27 -24.25 -1.73
N SER A 175 4.46 -25.49 -1.25
CA SER A 175 5.34 -26.46 -1.93
C SER A 175 4.83 -26.95 -3.28
N HIS A 176 3.55 -26.75 -3.56
CA HIS A 176 2.94 -27.12 -4.84
C HIS A 176 2.96 -25.98 -5.86
N LEU A 177 3.41 -24.79 -5.46
CA LEU A 177 3.46 -23.61 -6.32
C LEU A 177 4.78 -23.55 -7.08
N VAL A 178 4.66 -23.27 -8.37
CA VAL A 178 5.79 -23.10 -9.30
C VAL A 178 5.60 -21.76 -10.00
N SER A 179 6.60 -20.89 -9.91
CA SER A 179 6.67 -19.70 -10.75
C SER A 179 7.49 -20.00 -11.99
N LEU A 180 6.87 -19.79 -13.14
CA LEU A 180 7.48 -19.83 -14.47
C LEU A 180 7.56 -18.40 -14.96
N GLY A 181 8.73 -17.76 -14.87
CA GLY A 181 8.78 -16.33 -15.15
C GLY A 181 10.18 -15.79 -15.38
N TYR A 182 10.19 -14.49 -15.63
CA TYR A 182 11.39 -13.68 -15.66
C TYR A 182 11.79 -13.35 -14.21
N HIS A 183 12.96 -13.83 -13.82
CA HIS A 183 13.51 -13.65 -12.48
C HIS A 183 14.86 -12.91 -12.54
N GLN A 184 15.39 -12.58 -11.37
CA GLN A 184 16.74 -12.02 -11.28
C GLN A 184 17.75 -12.97 -11.92
N LEU A 185 18.65 -12.42 -12.74
CA LEU A 185 19.68 -13.17 -13.44
C LEU A 185 20.53 -14.01 -12.48
N LEU A 186 20.74 -15.28 -12.83
CA LEU A 186 21.67 -16.16 -12.11
C LEU A 186 23.11 -15.82 -12.49
N GLY A 187 24.04 -15.88 -11.54
CA GLY A 187 25.43 -15.53 -11.84
C GLY A 187 26.40 -15.66 -10.69
N ASN A 188 27.57 -15.04 -10.87
CA ASN A 188 28.65 -15.15 -9.90
C ASN A 188 28.31 -14.34 -8.64
N CYS A 189 28.35 -15.02 -7.49
CA CYS A 189 28.10 -14.48 -6.16
C CYS A 189 29.11 -13.41 -5.72
N SER A 190 30.23 -13.24 -6.45
CA SER A 190 31.27 -12.25 -6.14
C SER A 190 31.01 -10.89 -6.79
N HIS A 191 30.09 -10.80 -7.76
CA HIS A 191 29.81 -9.55 -8.46
C HIS A 191 28.78 -8.71 -7.70
N THR A 192 29.23 -7.56 -7.22
CA THR A 192 28.39 -6.56 -6.56
C THR A 192 28.13 -5.37 -7.49
N THR A 193 26.90 -4.88 -7.52
CA THR A 193 26.56 -3.56 -8.07
C THR A 193 26.35 -2.57 -6.94
N THR A 194 26.80 -1.34 -7.17
CA THR A 194 26.56 -0.23 -6.27
C THR A 194 25.51 0.69 -6.86
N TYR A 195 24.59 1.17 -6.03
CA TYR A 195 23.59 2.16 -6.41
C TYR A 195 23.52 3.23 -5.33
N SER A 196 23.10 4.43 -5.69
CA SER A 196 22.97 5.52 -4.74
C SER A 196 21.49 5.75 -4.39
N THR A 197 21.22 5.98 -3.11
CA THR A 197 19.89 6.41 -2.64
C THR A 197 19.62 7.86 -3.01
N LEU A 198 18.42 8.37 -2.67
CA LEU A 198 18.05 9.77 -2.91
C LEU A 198 19.03 10.78 -2.27
N PHE A 199 19.67 10.42 -1.15
CA PHE A 199 20.64 11.28 -0.45
C PHE A 199 22.08 11.07 -0.89
N GLY A 200 22.31 10.27 -1.94
CA GLY A 200 23.65 9.95 -2.41
C GLY A 200 24.41 8.99 -1.50
N THR A 201 23.74 8.30 -0.56
CA THR A 201 24.39 7.23 0.20
C THR A 201 24.59 6.02 -0.71
N PRO A 202 25.83 5.50 -0.86
CA PRO A 202 26.09 4.34 -1.69
C PRO A 202 25.62 3.07 -0.96
N GLN A 203 24.78 2.30 -1.64
CA GLN A 203 24.35 0.97 -1.23
C GLN A 203 24.94 -0.07 -2.18
N THR A 204 25.23 -1.26 -1.66
CA THR A 204 25.82 -2.36 -2.43
C THR A 204 24.93 -3.59 -2.34
N LYS A 205 24.78 -4.30 -3.45
CA LYS A 205 24.06 -5.58 -3.53
C LYS A 205 24.70 -6.49 -4.56
N PHE A 206 24.44 -7.79 -4.51
CA PHE A 206 24.85 -8.69 -5.58
C PHE A 206 24.10 -8.36 -6.87
N THR A 207 24.81 -8.35 -7.99
CA THR A 207 24.18 -8.14 -9.31
C THR A 207 23.29 -9.30 -9.70
N TYR A 208 23.69 -10.51 -9.28
CA TYR A 208 23.10 -11.77 -9.68
C TYR A 208 22.61 -12.54 -8.46
N LEU A 209 21.57 -13.34 -8.65
CA LEU A 209 21.13 -14.29 -7.63
C LEU A 209 22.14 -15.44 -7.55
N CYS A 210 22.66 -15.66 -6.35
CA CYS A 210 23.65 -16.70 -6.10
C CYS A 210 22.97 -18.06 -5.87
N VAL A 211 23.18 -19.01 -6.79
CA VAL A 211 22.55 -20.35 -6.70
C VAL A 211 23.02 -21.16 -5.47
N LEU A 212 24.24 -20.89 -5.00
CA LEU A 212 24.86 -21.63 -3.89
C LEU A 212 24.46 -21.07 -2.52
N HIS A 213 24.23 -19.78 -2.42
CA HIS A 213 23.98 -19.08 -1.17
C HIS A 213 22.99 -17.96 -1.43
N PHE A 214 21.72 -18.24 -1.15
CA PHE A 214 20.65 -17.26 -1.18
C PHE A 214 19.72 -17.51 0.02
N ASP A 215 19.09 -16.47 0.52
CA ASP A 215 18.15 -16.53 1.64
C ASP A 215 16.75 -16.09 1.21
N GLU A 216 16.01 -17.01 0.57
CA GLU A 216 14.66 -16.73 0.09
C GLU A 216 13.67 -17.86 0.42
N ALA A 217 12.38 -17.49 0.45
CA ALA A 217 11.27 -18.40 0.73
C ALA A 217 10.88 -19.32 -0.44
N PHE A 218 11.85 -19.62 -1.32
CA PHE A 218 11.68 -20.48 -2.49
C PHE A 218 12.93 -21.34 -2.74
N SER A 219 12.82 -22.33 -3.62
CA SER A 219 13.97 -23.12 -4.10
C SER A 219 13.89 -23.30 -5.60
N PHE A 220 15.02 -23.57 -6.24
CA PHE A 220 15.06 -23.99 -7.64
C PHE A 220 14.44 -25.39 -7.81
N CYS A 221 13.74 -25.59 -8.91
CA CYS A 221 13.12 -26.87 -9.25
C CYS A 221 13.09 -27.13 -10.76
N GLY A 222 12.82 -28.39 -11.14
CA GLY A 222 12.74 -28.80 -12.55
C GLY A 222 14.08 -29.06 -13.25
N ALA A 223 15.20 -28.67 -12.65
CA ALA A 223 16.56 -29.05 -13.05
C ALA A 223 17.48 -29.08 -11.81
N PRO A 224 18.50 -29.96 -11.78
CA PRO A 224 19.54 -29.88 -10.76
C PRO A 224 20.28 -28.55 -10.86
N ARG A 225 20.73 -28.01 -9.71
CA ARG A 225 21.38 -26.69 -9.62
C ARG A 225 22.61 -26.54 -10.55
N SER A 226 23.29 -27.63 -10.86
CA SER A 226 24.43 -27.65 -11.78
C SER A 226 24.08 -27.42 -13.26
N GLN A 227 22.80 -27.58 -13.64
CA GLN A 227 22.31 -27.38 -15.00
C GLN A 227 21.64 -26.01 -15.19
N LEU A 228 21.57 -25.19 -14.14
CA LEU A 228 21.07 -23.82 -14.27
C LEU A 228 22.09 -22.97 -15.04
N HIS A 229 21.63 -22.35 -16.12
CA HIS A 229 22.48 -21.49 -16.93
C HIS A 229 22.73 -20.15 -16.25
N VAL A 230 24.00 -19.78 -16.14
CA VAL A 230 24.41 -18.44 -15.72
C VAL A 230 23.96 -17.42 -16.77
N ASN A 231 23.51 -16.26 -16.31
CA ASN A 231 22.93 -15.16 -17.10
C ASN A 231 21.59 -15.49 -17.79
N ASP A 232 20.92 -16.58 -17.42
CA ASP A 232 19.55 -16.86 -17.87
C ASP A 232 18.55 -16.24 -16.89
N PRO A 233 17.66 -15.33 -17.34
CA PRO A 233 16.60 -14.79 -16.50
C PRO A 233 15.38 -15.71 -16.42
N TRP A 234 15.27 -16.73 -17.27
CA TRP A 234 14.11 -17.61 -17.35
C TRP A 234 14.39 -18.97 -16.72
N TYR A 235 14.19 -19.06 -15.41
CA TYR A 235 14.29 -20.32 -14.67
C TYR A 235 13.06 -20.57 -13.81
N LYS A 236 12.90 -21.80 -13.36
CA LYS A 236 11.78 -22.23 -12.53
C LYS A 236 12.15 -22.14 -11.06
N ILE A 237 11.29 -21.52 -10.28
CA ILE A 237 11.34 -21.54 -8.82
C ILE A 237 10.09 -22.23 -8.28
N CYS A 238 10.27 -22.97 -7.20
CA CYS A 238 9.21 -23.66 -6.48
C CYS A 238 9.13 -23.13 -5.05
N GLY A 239 7.91 -23.06 -4.51
CA GLY A 239 7.72 -22.65 -3.14
C GLY A 239 8.26 -23.72 -2.19
N VAL A 240 8.62 -23.29 -0.98
CA VAL A 240 9.03 -24.20 0.10
C VAL A 240 7.94 -24.28 1.14
N GLU A 241 7.85 -25.41 1.82
CA GLU A 241 6.90 -25.59 2.93
C GLU A 241 7.12 -24.56 4.03
N TYR A 242 6.12 -24.40 4.90
CA TYR A 242 6.31 -23.62 6.11
C TYR A 242 7.26 -24.35 7.05
N ALA A 243 8.21 -23.62 7.65
CA ALA A 243 9.01 -24.18 8.72
C ALA A 243 8.10 -24.62 9.89
N TYR A 244 8.58 -25.59 10.70
CA TYR A 244 7.83 -26.32 11.73
C TYR A 244 6.99 -25.45 12.70
N ASN A 245 7.33 -24.17 12.89
CA ASN A 245 6.56 -23.21 13.72
C ASN A 245 6.15 -21.93 12.98
N ALA A 246 6.40 -21.81 11.68
CA ALA A 246 6.13 -20.58 10.94
C ALA A 246 4.65 -20.45 10.56
N PHE A 247 4.00 -21.54 10.14
CA PHE A 247 2.61 -21.49 9.63
C PHE A 247 1.62 -20.83 10.61
N PRO A 248 1.58 -21.17 11.92
CA PRO A 248 0.69 -20.50 12.86
C PRO A 248 0.91 -18.99 12.94
N ASN A 249 2.16 -18.52 12.79
CA ASN A 249 2.48 -17.09 12.81
C ASN A 249 1.87 -16.38 11.60
N TYR A 250 2.01 -16.95 10.40
CA TYR A 250 1.37 -16.41 9.19
C TYR A 250 -0.15 -16.34 9.34
N LEU A 251 -0.77 -17.41 9.86
CA LEU A 251 -2.23 -17.49 10.01
C LEU A 251 -2.76 -16.47 11.03
N ILE A 252 -2.15 -16.39 12.21
CA ILE A 252 -2.57 -15.46 13.26
C ILE A 252 -2.39 -14.02 12.79
N VAL A 253 -1.25 -13.68 12.20
CA VAL A 253 -0.97 -12.34 11.70
C VAL A 253 -1.96 -11.94 10.60
N CYS A 254 -2.24 -12.83 9.64
CA CYS A 254 -3.21 -12.61 8.58
C CYS A 254 -4.63 -12.42 9.15
N ALA A 255 -5.06 -13.30 10.07
CA ALA A 255 -6.38 -13.23 10.69
C ALA A 255 -6.55 -11.95 11.53
N VAL A 256 -5.56 -11.59 12.33
CA VAL A 256 -5.58 -10.35 13.13
C VAL A 256 -5.62 -9.12 12.22
N ALA A 257 -4.82 -9.08 11.16
CA ALA A 257 -4.85 -7.99 10.19
C ALA A 257 -6.24 -7.87 9.53
N THR A 258 -6.80 -8.99 9.05
CA THR A 258 -8.15 -9.04 8.46
C THR A 258 -9.21 -8.54 9.43
N VAL A 259 -9.27 -9.10 10.65
CA VAL A 259 -10.25 -8.70 11.66
C VAL A 259 -10.11 -7.21 12.02
N THR A 260 -8.88 -6.74 12.19
CA THR A 260 -8.62 -5.32 12.50
C THR A 260 -9.13 -4.40 11.40
N VAL A 261 -8.85 -4.73 10.13
CA VAL A 261 -9.34 -3.91 9.00
C VAL A 261 -10.87 -3.95 8.91
N VAL A 262 -11.49 -5.11 9.11
CA VAL A 262 -12.97 -5.22 9.11
C VAL A 262 -13.59 -4.39 10.22
N LEU A 263 -13.02 -4.41 11.43
CA LEU A 263 -13.49 -3.57 12.54
C LEU A 263 -13.32 -2.08 12.23
N VAL A 264 -12.20 -1.67 11.65
CA VAL A 264 -11.96 -0.28 11.25
C VAL A 264 -12.96 0.15 10.16
N LEU A 265 -13.20 -0.68 9.15
CA LEU A 265 -14.20 -0.41 8.11
C LEU A 265 -15.60 -0.29 8.73
N ARG A 266 -15.96 -1.20 9.63
CA ARG A 266 -17.23 -1.12 10.36
C ARG A 266 -17.35 0.20 11.09
N GLU A 267 -16.34 0.64 11.85
CA GLU A 267 -16.39 1.93 12.56
C GLU A 267 -16.53 3.09 11.56
N ILE A 268 -15.70 3.17 10.52
CA ILE A 268 -15.74 4.24 9.52
C ILE A 268 -17.12 4.35 8.85
N PHE A 269 -17.71 3.21 8.45
CA PHE A 269 -18.98 3.16 7.72
C PHE A 269 -20.22 3.04 8.62
N SER A 270 -20.06 2.83 9.92
CA SER A 270 -21.17 2.86 10.89
C SER A 270 -21.28 4.20 11.62
N LEU A 271 -20.22 5.00 11.63
CA LEU A 271 -20.27 6.37 12.13
C LEU A 271 -21.21 7.18 11.24
N ASN A 272 -22.28 7.70 11.85
CA ASN A 272 -23.11 8.75 11.26
C ASN A 272 -22.27 10.04 11.14
N ARG A 273 -21.43 10.11 10.09
CA ARG A 273 -20.52 11.18 9.67
C ARG A 273 -19.20 11.31 10.45
N PRO A 274 -18.06 11.35 9.74
CA PRO A 274 -16.89 12.08 10.18
C PRO A 274 -16.96 13.53 9.63
N ALA A 275 -16.73 14.51 10.49
CA ALA A 275 -17.15 15.89 10.27
C ALA A 275 -16.17 16.78 9.49
N TRP A 276 -15.36 16.18 8.61
CA TRP A 276 -14.36 16.87 7.78
C TRP A 276 -14.86 17.29 6.38
N VAL A 277 -16.13 17.04 6.05
CA VAL A 277 -16.66 17.14 4.66
C VAL A 277 -17.21 18.54 4.29
N ARG A 278 -16.81 19.63 4.95
CA ARG A 278 -17.15 20.99 4.46
C ARG A 278 -15.94 21.92 4.48
N ARG A 279 -15.28 22.07 3.33
CA ARG A 279 -14.43 23.24 3.03
C ARG A 279 -14.74 23.81 1.66
N LEU A 280 -15.63 24.79 1.67
CA LEU A 280 -15.48 26.17 1.18
C LEU A 280 -16.90 26.74 1.05
N PRO A 281 -17.15 27.98 1.50
CA PRO A 281 -18.39 28.65 1.13
C PRO A 281 -18.45 28.70 -0.39
N SER A 282 -19.56 28.27 -0.98
CA SER A 282 -19.87 28.60 -2.37
C SER A 282 -19.63 30.09 -2.53
N ALA A 283 -18.79 30.47 -3.50
CA ALA A 283 -18.70 31.87 -3.91
C ALA A 283 -20.14 32.33 -4.15
N ILE A 284 -20.57 33.30 -3.35
CA ILE A 284 -21.92 33.84 -3.36
C ILE A 284 -22.23 34.20 -4.81
N ALA A 285 -23.14 33.44 -5.42
CA ALA A 285 -23.72 33.83 -6.68
C ALA A 285 -24.38 35.19 -6.42
N THR A 286 -23.76 36.24 -6.94
CA THR A 286 -24.35 37.58 -6.97
C THR A 286 -25.62 37.50 -7.80
N GLU A 287 -26.75 37.23 -7.13
CA GLU A 287 -28.07 37.47 -7.69
C GLU A 287 -28.20 38.97 -7.92
N HIS A 288 -28.11 39.37 -9.19
CA HIS A 288 -28.58 40.67 -9.63
C HIS A 288 -30.08 40.74 -9.41
N VAL A 289 -30.49 41.36 -8.30
CA VAL A 289 -31.85 41.83 -8.07
C VAL A 289 -32.20 42.79 -9.21
N LYS A 290 -33.03 42.35 -10.15
CA LYS A 290 -33.74 43.26 -11.07
C LYS A 290 -34.78 44.02 -10.26
N VAL A 291 -34.51 45.30 -10.03
CA VAL A 291 -35.53 46.27 -9.61
C VAL A 291 -36.29 46.66 -10.86
N GLU A 292 -37.53 46.19 -11.01
CA GLU A 292 -38.47 46.76 -11.97
C GLU A 292 -39.03 48.07 -11.39
N SER A 293 -38.91 49.13 -12.18
CA SER A 293 -39.50 50.46 -11.97
C SER A 293 -40.66 50.68 -12.92
#